data_AF-A0A7F8QEV1-F1
#
_entry.id   AF-A0A7F8QEV1-F1
#
_cell.length_a   1.000
_cell.length_b   1.000
_cell.length_c   1.000
_cell.angle_alpha   90.00
_cell.angle_beta   90.00
_cell.angle_gamma   90.00
#
_symmetry.space_group_name_H-M   'P 1'
#
loop_
_entity.id
_entity.type
_entity.pdbx_description
1 polymer ?
#
loop_
_entity_poly.entity_id
_entity_poly.type
_entity_poly.pdbx_seq_one_letter_code
_entity_poly.pdbx_strand_id
1 'polypeptide(L)'
;MLFPWRAFLEDGGLFPVMRSSPDTLEYNMQLCLCRLSDPDLKAAHGELVGMQLLLEDVLLSSKHMIMEDPSRQQATLDKHSQADLSRVPGFRSPFQSSPKASRLLRGPCNAVMSLAFLRSFLVLWKQLEVLKEHWGRLKLQGQDSDSVSFHKQFSELYGTDILYPSMKAIARRMGKEDEFEGIIISSRSILPPKGASEIEIKTEQLQKLLENLETHLIQEVLRKVNREIALVVSEKSKEQGALPTDHIQERPP
;
A
#
# COMPACT_ATOMS: atom_id res chain seq x y z
N MET A 1 13.34 17.47 17.57
CA MET A 1 12.04 17.16 16.95
C MET A 1 12.25 15.92 16.09
N LEU A 2 11.90 14.73 16.61
CA LEU A 2 12.16 13.43 15.98
C LEU A 2 10.88 12.96 15.29
N PHE A 3 10.93 12.83 13.97
CA PHE A 3 9.84 12.31 13.15
C PHE A 3 9.63 10.81 13.41
N PRO A 4 8.50 10.37 14.00
CA PRO A 4 8.33 9.00 14.51
C PRO A 4 8.33 7.89 13.45
N TRP A 5 8.17 8.22 12.17
CA TRP A 5 8.08 7.24 11.08
C TRP A 5 9.43 6.66 10.63
N ARG A 6 10.57 7.24 11.03
CA ARG A 6 11.88 6.65 10.72
C ARG A 6 12.25 5.45 11.61
N ALA A 7 11.58 5.28 12.75
CA ALA A 7 11.83 4.13 13.64
C ALA A 7 11.30 2.79 13.07
N PHE A 8 10.39 2.83 12.09
CA PHE A 8 9.83 1.62 11.46
C PHE A 8 10.75 0.97 10.41
N LEU A 9 11.86 1.61 10.03
CA LEU A 9 12.79 1.06 9.05
C LEU A 9 13.91 0.21 9.66
N GLU A 10 14.10 0.26 10.98
CA GLU A 10 15.20 -0.47 11.65
C GLU A 10 14.76 -1.77 12.35
N ASP A 11 13.46 -2.03 12.49
CA ASP A 11 12.97 -3.25 13.14
C ASP A 11 12.62 -4.36 12.12
N GLY A 12 13.58 -4.64 11.24
CA GLY A 12 13.58 -5.81 10.37
C GLY A 12 14.31 -6.96 11.08
N GLY A 13 13.63 -8.08 11.28
CA GLY A 13 14.17 -9.28 11.94
C GLY A 13 15.43 -9.88 11.27
N LEU A 14 15.79 -11.10 11.71
CA LEU A 14 17.04 -11.84 11.48
C LEU A 14 17.54 -12.07 10.04
N PHE A 15 16.96 -11.44 9.02
CA PHE A 15 17.52 -11.43 7.67
C PHE A 15 18.07 -10.04 7.35
N PRO A 16 19.40 -9.82 7.49
CA PRO A 16 20.01 -8.58 7.02
C PRO A 16 19.69 -8.42 5.54
N VAL A 17 19.46 -7.17 5.12
CA VAL A 17 19.26 -6.73 3.74
C VAL A 17 20.25 -7.45 2.83
N MET A 18 19.85 -8.62 2.33
CA MET A 18 20.63 -9.41 1.41
C MET A 18 20.54 -8.56 0.15
N ARG A 19 21.67 -7.98 -0.27
CA ARG A 19 21.81 -7.48 -1.64
C ARG A 19 21.41 -8.64 -2.53
N SER A 20 20.18 -8.62 -3.03
CA SER A 20 19.67 -9.64 -3.93
C SER A 20 20.46 -9.49 -5.22
N SER A 21 21.54 -10.26 -5.37
CA SER A 21 22.15 -10.45 -6.67
C SER A 21 21.08 -11.11 -7.54
N PRO A 22 20.62 -10.46 -8.63
CA PRO A 22 19.59 -11.02 -9.50
C PRO A 22 19.97 -12.41 -10.02
N ASP A 23 21.28 -12.69 -10.11
CA ASP A 23 21.87 -13.97 -10.51
C ASP A 23 21.42 -15.17 -9.67
N THR A 24 20.95 -14.94 -8.43
CA THR A 24 20.46 -16.00 -7.53
C THR A 24 18.94 -16.04 -7.40
N LEU A 25 18.23 -15.02 -7.89
CA LEU A 25 16.79 -14.91 -7.71
C LEU A 25 16.04 -16.05 -8.41
N GLU A 26 16.41 -16.34 -9.65
CA GLU A 26 15.81 -17.44 -10.42
C GLU A 26 15.99 -18.79 -9.72
N TYR A 27 17.22 -19.08 -9.26
CA TYR A 27 17.52 -20.30 -8.52
C TYR A 27 16.74 -20.41 -7.21
N ASN A 28 16.65 -19.32 -6.45
CA ASN A 28 15.89 -19.28 -5.20
C ASN A 28 14.38 -19.45 -5.43
N MET A 29 13.83 -18.84 -6.49
CA MET A 29 12.43 -19.03 -6.87
C MET A 29 12.16 -20.48 -7.27
N GLN A 30 13.04 -21.09 -8.07
CA GLN A 30 12.92 -22.50 -8.46
C GLN A 30 12.93 -23.42 -7.23
N LEU A 31 13.85 -23.22 -6.28
CA LEU A 31 13.88 -23.98 -5.02
C LEU A 31 12.58 -23.86 -4.23
N CYS A 32 11.99 -22.66 -4.15
CA CYS A 32 10.72 -22.44 -3.47
C CYS A 32 9.56 -23.15 -4.19
N LEU A 33 9.50 -23.07 -5.51
CA LEU A 33 8.42 -23.64 -6.32
C LEU A 33 8.50 -25.18 -6.41
N CYS A 34 9.69 -25.77 -6.44
CA CYS A 34 9.88 -27.22 -6.52
C CYS A 34 9.37 -27.99 -5.30
N ARG A 35 9.11 -27.31 -4.17
CA ARG A 35 8.58 -27.91 -2.94
C ARG A 35 7.05 -27.83 -2.84
N LEU A 36 6.39 -27.17 -3.79
CA LEU A 36 4.94 -27.00 -3.79
C LEU A 36 4.25 -28.24 -4.37
N SER A 37 3.05 -28.52 -3.87
CA SER A 37 2.16 -29.49 -4.49
C SER A 37 1.66 -28.96 -5.85
N ASP A 38 1.22 -29.83 -6.76
CA ASP A 38 0.66 -29.40 -8.06
C ASP A 38 -0.43 -28.30 -7.97
N PRO A 39 -1.40 -28.33 -7.04
CA PRO A 39 -2.37 -27.24 -6.89
C PRO A 39 -1.72 -25.94 -6.38
N ASP A 40 -0.83 -26.02 -5.39
CA ASP A 40 -0.14 -24.84 -4.84
C ASP A 40 0.80 -24.21 -5.87
N LEU A 41 1.43 -25.04 -6.69
CA LEU A 41 2.28 -24.61 -7.79
C LEU A 41 1.46 -23.83 -8.83
N LYS A 42 0.27 -24.32 -9.19
CA LYS A 42 -0.63 -23.60 -10.11
C LYS A 42 -1.10 -22.28 -9.52
N ALA A 43 -1.41 -22.24 -8.23
CA ALA A 43 -1.75 -20.99 -7.53
C ALA A 43 -0.58 -19.99 -7.57
N ALA A 44 0.62 -20.43 -7.22
CA ALA A 44 1.82 -19.59 -7.26
C ALA A 44 2.13 -19.05 -8.66
N HIS A 45 1.96 -19.86 -9.71
CA HIS A 45 2.08 -19.39 -11.10
C HIS A 45 1.01 -18.35 -11.44
N GLY A 46 -0.23 -18.55 -10.97
CA GLY A 46 -1.31 -17.57 -11.13
C GLY A 46 -0.96 -16.21 -10.52
N GLU A 47 -0.45 -16.21 -9.28
CA GLU A 47 -0.01 -14.99 -8.60
C GLU A 47 1.16 -14.30 -9.32
N LEU A 48 2.15 -15.06 -9.79
CA LEU A 48 3.28 -14.51 -10.56
C LEU A 48 2.83 -13.87 -11.88
N VAL A 49 1.90 -14.52 -12.59
CA VAL A 49 1.31 -13.96 -13.82
C VAL A 49 0.48 -12.71 -13.47
N GLY A 50 -0.28 -12.73 -12.38
CA GLY A 50 -1.02 -11.57 -11.89
C GLY A 50 -0.11 -10.38 -11.61
N MET A 51 1.00 -10.59 -10.91
CA MET A 51 2.03 -9.57 -10.69
C MET A 51 2.59 -9.03 -12.00
N GLN A 52 2.92 -9.91 -12.95
CA GLN A 52 3.45 -9.47 -14.25
C GLN A 52 2.44 -8.58 -14.99
N LEU A 53 1.17 -9.00 -15.08
CA LEU A 53 0.12 -8.22 -15.74
C LEU A 53 -0.08 -6.86 -15.07
N LEU A 54 -0.03 -6.81 -13.74
CA LEU A 54 -0.12 -5.56 -12.98
C LEU A 54 1.04 -4.61 -13.29
N LEU A 55 2.27 -5.11 -13.32
CA LEU A 55 3.45 -4.29 -13.64
C LEU A 55 3.42 -3.81 -15.09
N GLU A 56 2.90 -4.62 -16.02
CA GLU A 56 2.67 -4.22 -17.41
C GLU A 56 1.61 -3.10 -17.51
N ASP A 57 0.50 -3.20 -16.78
CA ASP A 57 -0.55 -2.17 -16.73
C ASP A 57 -0.05 -0.84 -16.12
N VAL A 58 0.69 -0.92 -15.01
CA VAL A 58 1.36 0.22 -14.39
C VAL A 58 2.29 0.92 -15.38
N LEU A 59 3.08 0.17 -16.14
CA LEU A 59 3.92 0.75 -17.19
C LEU A 59 3.10 1.42 -18.31
N LEU A 60 1.96 0.84 -18.70
CA LEU A 60 1.08 1.43 -19.73
C LEU A 60 0.45 2.73 -19.25
N SER A 61 -0.03 2.79 -18.00
CA SER A 61 -0.60 4.01 -17.41
C SER A 61 0.40 5.18 -17.38
N SER A 62 1.68 4.89 -17.12
CA SER A 62 2.74 5.92 -17.13
C SER A 62 2.92 6.58 -18.51
N LYS A 63 2.73 5.82 -19.60
CA LYS A 63 2.94 6.32 -20.96
C LYS A 63 1.80 7.21 -21.43
N HIS A 64 0.58 6.98 -20.94
CA HIS A 64 -0.55 7.88 -21.18
C HIS A 64 -0.30 9.25 -20.54
N MET A 65 0.41 9.32 -19.40
CA MET A 65 0.79 10.58 -18.75
C MET A 65 1.96 11.30 -19.44
N ILE A 66 2.86 10.56 -20.12
CA ILE A 66 4.03 11.14 -20.82
C ILE A 66 3.69 11.56 -22.26
N MET A 67 2.56 11.12 -22.83
CA MET A 67 2.13 11.43 -24.20
C MET A 67 1.09 12.55 -24.30
N GLU A 68 0.79 13.27 -23.21
CA GLU A 68 0.12 14.57 -23.26
C GLU A 68 1.15 15.71 -23.38
N ASP A 69 1.88 15.72 -24.49
CA ASP A 69 2.57 16.94 -24.97
C ASP A 69 1.74 17.50 -26.15
N PRO A 70 1.28 18.77 -26.13
CA PRO A 70 0.36 19.28 -27.15
C PRO A 70 0.97 19.47 -28.55
N SER A 71 2.25 19.14 -28.77
CA SER A 71 3.00 19.64 -29.92
C SER A 71 3.12 18.70 -31.13
N ARG A 72 2.12 17.86 -31.43
CA ARG A 72 2.17 17.08 -32.69
C ARG A 72 0.86 17.01 -33.45
N GLN A 73 0.28 18.18 -33.69
CA GLN A 73 -0.34 18.43 -34.99
C GLN A 73 0.76 18.75 -36.02
N GLN A 74 0.54 18.26 -37.24
CA GLN A 74 1.31 18.45 -38.48
C GLN A 74 2.39 17.41 -38.87
N ALA A 75 2.05 16.71 -39.98
CA ALA A 75 2.92 16.25 -41.08
C ALA A 75 3.83 15.01 -40.79
N THR A 76 3.93 13.96 -41.61
CA THR A 76 3.40 13.61 -42.93
C THR A 76 3.72 12.11 -43.14
N LEU A 77 2.80 11.39 -43.81
CA LEU A 77 3.03 10.31 -44.78
C LEU A 77 4.51 9.88 -45.03
N ASP A 78 4.92 8.63 -44.77
CA ASP A 78 4.91 7.54 -45.78
C ASP A 78 5.58 6.21 -45.33
N LYS A 79 5.16 5.17 -46.06
CA LYS A 79 5.42 3.72 -46.20
C LYS A 79 6.73 2.99 -45.80
N HIS A 80 6.49 1.71 -45.46
CA HIS A 80 7.20 0.44 -45.75
C HIS A 80 8.62 0.18 -45.19
N SER A 81 8.76 -0.89 -44.38
CA SER A 81 9.59 -2.07 -44.76
C SER A 81 9.49 -3.27 -43.80
N GLN A 82 9.14 -4.40 -44.44
CA GLN A 82 9.45 -5.81 -44.21
C GLN A 82 9.55 -6.44 -42.81
N ALA A 83 8.69 -7.45 -42.63
CA ALA A 83 8.86 -8.55 -41.70
C ALA A 83 9.95 -9.50 -42.21
N ASP A 84 10.87 -9.92 -41.33
CA ASP A 84 11.74 -11.06 -41.60
C ASP A 84 11.60 -12.10 -40.49
N LEU A 85 11.27 -13.31 -40.92
CA LEU A 85 10.97 -14.49 -40.12
C LEU A 85 12.26 -15.32 -40.03
N SER A 86 12.97 -15.27 -38.91
CA SER A 86 13.95 -16.30 -38.57
C SER A 86 13.50 -17.06 -37.32
N ARG A 87 12.98 -18.27 -37.55
CA ARG A 87 12.48 -19.20 -36.54
C ARG A 87 13.59 -20.20 -36.25
N VAL A 88 14.24 -20.09 -35.10
CA VAL A 88 15.10 -21.13 -34.54
C VAL A 88 14.41 -21.70 -33.29
N PRO A 89 14.14 -23.01 -33.19
CA PRO A 89 13.48 -23.59 -32.04
C PRO A 89 14.53 -23.87 -30.95
N GLY A 90 14.76 -22.89 -30.08
CA GLY A 90 15.58 -23.04 -28.87
C GLY A 90 14.75 -22.71 -27.63
N PHE A 91 14.68 -23.68 -26.71
CA PHE A 91 14.21 -23.63 -25.32
C PHE A 91 13.43 -22.37 -24.90
N ARG A 92 12.08 -22.46 -24.89
CA ARG A 92 11.25 -21.39 -24.34
C ARG A 92 11.30 -21.43 -22.82
N SER A 93 11.88 -20.40 -22.21
CA SER A 93 11.54 -20.03 -20.83
C SER A 93 10.01 -19.88 -20.69
N PRO A 94 9.38 -20.38 -19.61
CA PRO A 94 7.95 -20.19 -19.37
C PRO A 94 7.54 -18.72 -19.26
N PHE A 95 8.50 -17.81 -19.07
CA PHE A 95 8.31 -16.37 -18.90
C PHE A 95 8.40 -15.60 -20.23
N GLN A 96 7.65 -16.02 -21.26
CA GLN A 96 7.54 -15.19 -22.47
C GLN A 96 6.66 -13.97 -22.19
N SER A 97 7.30 -12.82 -21.96
CA SER A 97 6.63 -11.51 -21.96
C SER A 97 5.85 -11.30 -23.25
N SER A 98 4.66 -10.71 -23.17
CA SER A 98 3.82 -10.40 -24.32
C SER A 98 4.60 -9.66 -25.42
N PRO A 99 4.39 -9.97 -26.73
CA PRO A 99 5.02 -9.23 -27.84
C PRO A 99 4.76 -7.72 -27.82
N LYS A 100 3.73 -7.28 -27.09
CA LYS A 100 3.45 -5.86 -26.86
C LYS A 100 4.41 -5.24 -25.84
N ALA A 101 4.71 -5.93 -24.73
CA ALA A 101 5.66 -5.46 -23.71
C ALA A 101 7.10 -5.35 -24.24
N SER A 102 7.53 -6.27 -25.11
CA SER A 102 8.89 -6.26 -25.69
C SER A 102 9.11 -5.15 -26.72
N ARG A 103 8.08 -4.76 -27.49
CA ARG A 103 8.15 -3.61 -28.41
C ARG A 103 8.12 -2.27 -27.67
N LEU A 104 7.58 -2.24 -26.44
CA LEU A 104 7.38 -1.05 -25.62
C LEU A 104 8.65 -0.54 -24.90
N LEU A 105 9.71 -1.36 -24.84
CA LEU A 105 10.99 -1.09 -24.17
C LEU A 105 12.11 -0.63 -25.14
N ARG A 106 11.79 -0.31 -26.39
CA ARG A 106 12.76 -0.17 -27.50
C ARG A 106 13.70 1.05 -27.45
N GLY A 107 13.77 1.79 -26.33
CA GLY A 107 14.61 2.96 -26.17
C GLY A 107 15.43 2.92 -24.87
N PRO A 108 16.76 3.16 -24.88
CA PRO A 108 17.60 3.13 -23.68
C PRO A 108 17.12 4.07 -22.55
N CYS A 109 16.68 5.29 -22.89
CA CYS A 109 16.11 6.24 -21.91
C CYS A 109 14.75 5.78 -21.38
N ASN A 110 13.95 5.08 -22.18
CA ASN A 110 12.64 4.56 -21.81
C ASN A 110 12.77 3.37 -20.84
N ALA A 111 13.80 2.52 -21.00
CA ALA A 111 14.03 1.39 -20.09
C ALA A 111 14.42 1.82 -18.67
N VAL A 112 15.34 2.79 -18.54
CA VAL A 112 15.77 3.30 -17.23
C VAL A 112 14.62 4.02 -16.51
N MET A 113 13.87 4.86 -17.22
CA MET A 113 12.69 5.53 -16.65
C MET A 113 11.58 4.53 -16.28
N SER A 114 11.30 3.55 -17.13
CA SER A 114 10.34 2.47 -16.84
C SER A 114 10.75 1.65 -15.60
N LEU A 115 12.04 1.34 -15.47
CA LEU A 115 12.56 0.63 -14.30
C LEU A 115 12.46 1.47 -13.03
N ALA A 116 12.82 2.76 -13.09
CA ALA A 116 12.67 3.67 -11.96
C ALA A 116 11.21 3.81 -11.54
N PHE A 117 10.30 3.90 -12.50
CA PHE A 117 8.87 3.98 -12.27
C PHE A 117 8.30 2.72 -11.62
N LEU A 118 8.63 1.54 -12.15
CA LEU A 118 8.27 0.25 -11.54
C LEU A 118 8.82 0.13 -10.12
N ARG A 119 10.07 0.54 -9.90
CA ARG A 119 10.67 0.56 -8.57
C ARG A 119 9.87 1.44 -7.61
N SER A 120 9.50 2.65 -8.03
CA SER A 120 8.67 3.54 -7.23
C SER A 120 7.30 2.93 -6.91
N PHE A 121 6.65 2.29 -7.89
CA PHE A 121 5.39 1.57 -7.67
C PHE A 121 5.54 0.41 -6.68
N LEU A 122 6.60 -0.39 -6.80
CA LEU A 122 6.86 -1.49 -5.89
C LEU A 122 7.15 -1.00 -4.46
N VAL A 123 7.82 0.14 -4.31
CA VAL A 123 8.01 0.79 -3.00
C VAL A 123 6.67 1.23 -2.43
N LEU A 124 5.82 1.89 -3.22
CA LEU A 124 4.47 2.29 -2.83
C LEU A 124 3.65 1.08 -2.37
N TRP A 125 3.65 0.01 -3.16
CA TRP A 125 2.92 -1.21 -2.82
C TRP A 125 3.47 -1.84 -1.54
N LYS A 126 4.80 -1.93 -1.38
CA LYS A 126 5.40 -2.46 -0.16
C LYS A 126 5.02 -1.64 1.08
N GLN A 127 5.04 -0.31 0.98
CA GLN A 127 4.63 0.59 2.06
C GLN A 127 3.16 0.39 2.43
N LEU A 128 2.29 0.26 1.43
CA LEU A 128 0.87 -0.02 1.63
C LEU A 128 0.67 -1.32 2.42
N GLU A 129 1.33 -2.42 2.03
CA GLU A 129 1.16 -3.71 2.73
C GLU A 129 1.66 -3.66 4.18
N VAL A 130 2.82 -3.03 4.44
CA VAL A 130 3.36 -2.90 5.80
C VAL A 130 2.44 -2.05 6.69
N LEU A 131 1.92 -0.95 6.18
CA LEU A 131 1.02 -0.09 6.95
C LEU A 131 -0.35 -0.73 7.15
N LYS A 132 -0.84 -1.46 6.15
CA LYS A 132 -2.07 -2.25 6.24
C LYS A 132 -1.97 -3.30 7.36
N GLU A 133 -0.84 -3.99 7.46
CA GLU A 133 -0.55 -4.94 8.52
C GLU A 133 -0.52 -4.29 9.92
N HIS A 134 0.19 -3.16 10.05
CA HIS A 134 0.26 -2.42 11.31
C HIS A 134 -1.09 -1.86 11.73
N TRP A 135 -1.83 -1.26 10.80
CA TRP A 135 -3.18 -0.75 11.02
C TRP A 135 -4.14 -1.86 11.45
N GLY A 136 -4.04 -3.05 10.82
CA GLY A 136 -4.83 -4.23 11.19
C GLY A 136 -4.60 -4.64 12.65
N ARG A 137 -3.33 -4.74 13.07
CA ARG A 137 -2.98 -5.03 14.47
C ARG A 137 -3.50 -3.98 15.45
N LEU A 138 -3.43 -2.71 15.09
CA LEU A 138 -3.91 -1.61 15.93
C LEU A 138 -5.43 -1.58 16.09
N LYS A 139 -6.18 -1.93 15.05
CA LYS A 139 -7.65 -1.94 15.08
C LYS A 139 -8.23 -3.16 15.78
N LEU A 140 -7.56 -4.31 15.69
CA LEU A 140 -8.07 -5.60 16.17
C LEU A 140 -7.44 -6.05 17.50
N GLN A 141 -6.87 -5.12 18.28
CA GLN A 141 -6.18 -5.34 19.57
C GLN A 141 -6.62 -6.61 20.32
N GLY A 142 -5.77 -7.66 20.27
CA GLY A 142 -5.90 -8.84 21.14
C GLY A 142 -6.61 -10.07 20.57
N GLN A 143 -6.91 -10.16 19.27
CA GLN A 143 -7.27 -11.44 18.64
C GLN A 143 -6.04 -12.14 18.05
N ASP A 144 -5.89 -13.44 18.32
CA ASP A 144 -4.86 -14.28 17.70
C ASP A 144 -4.96 -14.19 16.17
N SER A 145 -3.83 -13.87 15.52
CA SER A 145 -3.75 -13.55 14.09
C SER A 145 -4.14 -14.71 13.17
N ASP A 146 -4.20 -15.94 13.70
CA ASP A 146 -4.44 -17.17 12.92
C ASP A 146 -5.92 -17.59 12.85
N SER A 147 -6.84 -16.82 13.43
CA SER A 147 -8.27 -17.13 13.35
C SER A 147 -8.88 -16.66 12.01
N VAL A 148 -9.64 -17.53 11.35
CA VAL A 148 -10.45 -17.19 10.15
C VAL A 148 -11.40 -16.00 10.43
N SER A 149 -11.82 -15.80 11.69
CA SER A 149 -12.61 -14.63 12.11
C SER A 149 -11.83 -13.32 12.03
N PHE A 150 -10.52 -13.34 12.28
CA PHE A 150 -9.65 -12.17 12.21
C PHE A 150 -9.58 -11.64 10.78
N HIS A 151 -9.33 -12.52 9.80
CA HIS A 151 -9.27 -12.12 8.39
C HIS A 151 -10.60 -11.54 7.91
N LYS A 152 -11.74 -12.11 8.33
CA LYS A 152 -13.06 -11.59 7.98
C LYS A 152 -13.30 -10.19 8.56
N GLN A 153 -13.06 -10.01 9.86
CA GLN A 153 -13.21 -8.71 10.52
C GLN A 153 -12.25 -7.66 9.94
N PHE A 154 -11.01 -8.07 9.68
CA PHE A 154 -10.03 -7.23 9.02
C PHE A 154 -10.51 -6.79 7.63
N SER A 155 -11.03 -7.71 6.82
CA SER A 155 -11.54 -7.39 5.48
C SER A 155 -12.74 -6.45 5.52
N GLU A 156 -13.64 -6.62 6.50
CA GLU A 156 -14.80 -5.75 6.69
C GLU A 156 -14.35 -4.34 7.09
N LEU A 157 -13.49 -4.21 8.11
CA LEU A 157 -12.95 -2.92 8.55
C LEU A 157 -12.12 -2.23 7.47
N TYR A 158 -11.26 -2.97 6.77
CA TYR A 158 -10.47 -2.41 5.68
C TYR A 158 -11.38 -1.93 4.55
N GLY A 159 -12.45 -2.67 4.26
CA GLY A 159 -13.50 -2.28 3.33
C GLY A 159 -14.12 -0.93 3.68
N THR A 160 -14.55 -0.75 4.92
CA THR A 160 -15.30 0.44 5.37
C THR A 160 -14.41 1.65 5.63
N ASP A 161 -13.26 1.47 6.29
CA ASP A 161 -12.45 2.57 6.81
C ASP A 161 -11.43 3.07 5.79
N ILE A 162 -11.01 2.19 4.87
CA ILE A 162 -9.91 2.45 3.93
C ILE A 162 -10.39 2.36 2.48
N LEU A 163 -10.86 1.20 2.04
CA LEU A 163 -11.12 0.93 0.63
C LEU A 163 -12.27 1.78 0.09
N TYR A 164 -13.43 1.79 0.75
CA TYR A 164 -14.58 2.57 0.30
C TYR A 164 -14.28 4.08 0.25
N PRO A 165 -13.75 4.72 1.31
CA PRO A 165 -13.39 6.13 1.26
C PRO A 165 -12.36 6.46 0.18
N SER A 166 -11.39 5.56 -0.04
CA SER A 166 -10.38 5.74 -1.10
C SER A 166 -11.02 5.70 -2.49
N MET A 167 -11.85 4.70 -2.76
CA MET A 167 -12.50 4.56 -4.06
C MET A 167 -13.50 5.70 -4.32
N LYS A 168 -14.21 6.15 -3.28
CA LYS A 168 -15.09 7.31 -3.33
C LYS A 168 -14.34 8.60 -3.63
N ALA A 169 -13.17 8.81 -3.00
CA ALA A 169 -12.33 9.97 -3.26
C ALA A 169 -11.84 10.00 -4.71
N ILE A 170 -11.43 8.86 -5.25
CA ILE A 170 -11.04 8.72 -6.66
C ILE A 170 -12.24 9.02 -7.57
N ALA A 171 -13.39 8.40 -7.31
CA ALA A 171 -14.60 8.61 -8.11
C ALA A 171 -15.01 10.09 -8.14
N ARG A 172 -14.92 10.78 -7.00
CA ARG A 172 -15.17 12.21 -6.91
C ARG A 172 -14.21 13.03 -7.76
N ARG A 173 -12.91 12.76 -7.70
CA ARG A 173 -11.91 13.46 -8.54
C ARG A 173 -12.13 13.21 -10.03
N MET A 174 -12.67 12.04 -10.38
CA MET A 174 -13.02 11.69 -11.76
C MET A 174 -14.39 12.22 -12.20
N GLY A 175 -15.18 12.85 -11.31
CA GLY A 175 -16.56 13.27 -11.60
C GLY A 175 -17.55 12.11 -11.79
N LYS A 176 -17.23 10.91 -11.28
CA LYS A 176 -18.02 9.67 -11.41
C LYS A 176 -18.54 9.14 -10.06
N GLU A 177 -18.74 10.03 -9.09
CA GLU A 177 -19.19 9.64 -7.73
C GLU A 177 -20.55 8.93 -7.76
N ASP A 178 -21.51 9.43 -8.54
CA ASP A 178 -22.85 8.84 -8.64
C ASP A 178 -22.84 7.44 -9.28
N GLU A 179 -22.01 7.22 -10.31
CA GLU A 179 -21.84 5.90 -10.94
C GLU A 179 -21.24 4.90 -9.94
N PHE A 180 -20.25 5.34 -9.16
CA PHE A 180 -19.59 4.52 -8.16
C PHE A 180 -20.54 4.12 -7.04
N GLU A 181 -21.32 5.06 -6.50
CA GLU A 181 -22.33 4.77 -5.47
C GLU A 181 -23.44 3.84 -6.02
N GLY A 182 -23.86 4.04 -7.27
CA GLY A 182 -24.82 3.16 -7.94
C GLY A 182 -24.33 1.72 -8.05
N ILE A 183 -23.04 1.50 -8.31
CA ILE A 183 -22.41 0.16 -8.35
C ILE A 183 -22.40 -0.47 -6.96
N ILE A 184 -22.08 0.28 -5.91
CA ILE A 184 -22.05 -0.24 -4.53
C ILE A 184 -23.45 -0.67 -4.08
N ILE A 185 -24.46 0.15 -4.34
CA ILE A 185 -25.85 -0.16 -3.98
C ILE A 185 -26.33 -1.43 -4.70
N SER A 186 -25.96 -1.58 -5.97
CA SER A 186 -26.42 -2.67 -6.82
C SER A 186 -25.69 -3.99 -6.58
N SER A 187 -24.37 -3.95 -6.36
CA SER A 187 -23.51 -5.14 -6.32
C SER A 187 -22.98 -5.50 -4.93
N ARG A 188 -23.14 -4.60 -3.94
CA ARG A 188 -22.54 -4.71 -2.59
C ARG A 188 -21.03 -4.97 -2.61
N SER A 189 -20.35 -4.60 -3.69
CA SER A 189 -18.91 -4.79 -3.88
C SER A 189 -18.23 -3.45 -4.06
N ILE A 190 -17.07 -3.29 -3.40
CA ILE A 190 -16.26 -2.08 -3.53
C ILE A 190 -15.28 -2.33 -4.67
N LEU A 191 -15.68 -1.93 -5.88
CA LEU A 191 -14.85 -2.04 -7.07
C LEU A 191 -14.17 -0.70 -7.38
N PRO A 192 -12.94 -0.71 -7.92
CA PRO A 192 -12.30 0.53 -8.36
C PRO A 192 -13.15 1.27 -9.42
N PRO A 193 -13.19 2.61 -9.37
CA PRO A 193 -13.85 3.41 -10.40
C PRO A 193 -13.27 3.12 -11.79
N LYS A 194 -14.14 3.04 -12.80
CA LYS A 194 -13.71 2.75 -14.18
C LYS A 194 -12.75 3.81 -14.70
N GLY A 195 -11.51 3.38 -14.98
CA GLY A 195 -10.43 4.23 -15.47
C GLY A 195 -9.46 4.73 -14.41
N ALA A 196 -9.64 4.35 -13.14
CA ALA A 196 -8.66 4.61 -12.10
C ALA A 196 -7.40 3.77 -12.33
N SER A 197 -6.21 4.38 -12.26
CA SER A 197 -4.95 3.65 -12.36
C SER A 197 -4.63 2.92 -11.05
N GLU A 198 -3.92 1.79 -11.13
CA GLU A 198 -3.51 1.05 -9.92
C GLU A 198 -2.66 1.91 -8.98
N ILE A 199 -1.87 2.84 -9.53
CA ILE A 199 -1.02 3.73 -8.76
C ILE A 199 -1.87 4.70 -7.94
N GLU A 200 -2.88 5.32 -8.55
CA GLU A 200 -3.82 6.19 -7.83
C GLU A 200 -4.58 5.41 -6.76
N ILE A 201 -5.05 4.21 -7.09
CA ILE A 201 -5.75 3.32 -6.15
C ILE A 201 -4.88 3.06 -4.92
N LYS A 202 -3.63 2.61 -5.10
CA LYS A 202 -2.72 2.31 -4.00
C LYS A 202 -2.30 3.57 -3.23
N THR A 203 -2.12 4.70 -3.92
CA THR A 203 -1.74 5.98 -3.30
C THR A 203 -2.85 6.48 -2.37
N GLU A 204 -4.11 6.43 -2.81
CA GLU A 204 -5.24 6.85 -1.98
C GLU A 204 -5.46 5.93 -0.78
N GLN A 205 -5.36 4.61 -0.97
CA GLN A 205 -5.42 3.66 0.15
C GLN A 205 -4.32 3.93 1.17
N LEU A 206 -3.10 4.20 0.71
CA LEU A 206 -1.97 4.54 1.58
C LEU A 206 -2.24 5.84 2.35
N GLN A 207 -2.69 6.89 1.67
CA GLN A 207 -3.05 8.15 2.32
C GLN A 207 -4.13 7.91 3.39
N LYS A 208 -5.16 7.12 3.09
CA LYS A 208 -6.24 6.87 4.03
C LYS A 208 -5.80 6.07 5.26
N LEU A 209 -4.87 5.14 5.09
CA LEU A 209 -4.23 4.43 6.20
C LEU A 209 -3.43 5.38 7.09
N LEU A 210 -2.65 6.28 6.49
CA LEU A 210 -1.85 7.26 7.23
C LEU A 210 -2.74 8.19 8.06
N GLU A 211 -3.82 8.72 7.49
CA GLU A 211 -4.81 9.55 8.20
C GLU A 211 -5.43 8.81 9.40
N ASN A 212 -5.77 7.53 9.22
CA ASN A 212 -6.32 6.69 10.27
C ASN A 212 -5.30 6.45 11.40
N LEU A 213 -4.04 6.16 11.05
CA LEU A 213 -2.97 5.95 12.02
C LEU A 213 -2.65 7.22 12.80
N GLU A 214 -2.58 8.35 12.11
CA GLU A 214 -2.37 9.66 12.74
C GLU A 214 -3.49 9.97 13.75
N THR A 215 -4.75 9.75 13.36
CA THR A 215 -5.90 9.93 14.26
C THR A 215 -5.77 9.06 15.52
N HIS A 216 -5.36 7.80 15.36
CA HIS A 216 -5.14 6.90 16.49
C HIS A 216 -4.00 7.38 17.40
N LEU A 217 -2.87 7.82 16.82
CA LEU A 217 -1.72 8.33 17.58
C LEU A 217 -2.08 9.61 18.36
N ILE A 218 -2.82 10.53 17.74
CA ILE A 218 -3.31 11.74 18.41
C ILE A 218 -4.19 11.37 19.61
N GLN A 219 -5.14 10.45 19.43
CA GLN A 219 -5.98 9.96 20.52
C GLN A 219 -5.17 9.31 21.65
N GLU A 220 -4.09 8.60 21.30
CA GLU A 220 -3.20 7.99 22.28
C GLU A 220 -2.45 9.02 23.12
N VAL A 221 -1.89 10.05 22.47
CA VAL A 221 -1.21 11.16 23.15
C VAL A 221 -2.18 11.91 24.05
N LEU A 222 -3.37 12.25 23.55
CA LEU A 222 -4.41 12.92 24.36
C LEU A 222 -4.78 12.09 25.60
N ARG A 223 -4.90 10.78 25.46
CA ARG A 223 -5.18 9.88 26.59
C ARG A 223 -4.04 9.85 27.61
N LYS A 224 -2.78 9.87 27.16
CA LYS A 224 -1.61 9.92 28.05
C LYS A 224 -1.56 11.23 28.82
N VAL A 225 -1.71 12.36 28.12
CA VAL A 225 -1.75 13.70 28.74
C VAL A 225 -2.88 13.80 29.77
N ASN A 226 -4.09 13.32 29.45
CA ASN A 226 -5.21 13.35 30.39
C ASN A 226 -4.96 12.50 31.64
N ARG A 227 -4.26 11.36 31.51
CA ARG A 227 -3.86 10.54 32.67
C ARG A 227 -2.84 11.26 33.53
N GLU A 228 -1.85 11.91 32.92
CA GLU A 228 -0.85 12.70 33.65
C GLU A 228 -1.49 13.89 34.37
N ILE A 229 -2.38 14.63 33.71
CA ILE A 229 -3.16 15.72 34.34
C ILE A 229 -3.94 15.17 35.54
N ALA A 230 -4.63 14.04 35.39
CA ALA A 230 -5.39 13.43 36.48
C ALA A 230 -4.49 13.03 37.65
N LEU A 231 -3.29 12.47 37.37
CA LEU A 231 -2.31 12.11 38.40
C LEU A 231 -1.81 13.36 39.14
N VAL A 232 -1.40 14.41 38.43
CA VAL A 232 -0.93 15.68 39.01
C VAL A 232 -2.02 16.33 39.87
N VAL A 233 -3.27 16.37 39.39
CA VAL A 233 -4.41 16.88 40.16
C VAL A 233 -4.64 16.06 41.43
N SER A 234 -4.52 14.72 41.34
CA SER A 234 -4.68 13.82 42.47
C SER A 234 -3.55 13.91 43.50
N GLU A 235 -2.34 14.26 43.08
CA GLU A 235 -1.19 14.46 43.97
C GLU A 235 -1.31 15.80 44.70
N LYS A 236 -1.65 16.87 43.97
CA LYS A 236 -1.87 18.21 44.54
C LYS A 236 -3.00 18.23 45.57
N SER A 237 -4.09 17.49 45.34
CA SER A 237 -5.20 17.42 46.29
C SER A 237 -4.83 16.66 47.57
N LYS A 238 -3.93 15.69 47.51
CA LYS A 238 -3.39 15.00 48.69
C LYS A 238 -2.45 15.90 49.50
N GLU A 239 -1.60 16.68 48.85
CA GLU A 239 -0.74 17.66 49.53
C GLU A 239 -1.57 18.77 50.22
N GLN A 240 -2.61 19.28 49.57
CA GLN A 240 -3.46 20.33 50.13
C GLN A 240 -4.42 19.82 51.22
N GLY A 241 -4.80 18.54 51.20
CA GLY A 241 -5.63 17.91 52.24
C GLY A 241 -4.86 17.47 53.49
N ALA A 242 -3.52 17.53 53.50
CA ALA A 242 -2.68 17.05 54.60
C ALA A 242 -2.31 18.11 55.65
N LEU A 243 -2.78 19.35 55.52
CA LEU A 243 -2.64 20.38 56.55
C LEU A 243 -3.90 20.38 57.43
N PRO A 244 -3.83 19.95 58.71
CA PRO A 244 -4.93 20.16 59.63
C PRO A 244 -5.00 21.66 59.92
N THR A 245 -6.07 22.31 59.47
CA THR A 245 -6.40 23.70 59.82
C THR A 245 -6.89 23.85 61.28
N ASP A 246 -6.78 22.79 62.09
CA ASP A 246 -7.19 22.77 63.48
C ASP A 246 -6.01 23.10 64.38
N HIS A 247 -5.67 24.38 64.57
CA HIS A 247 -5.09 24.93 65.81
C HIS A 247 -4.90 26.45 65.66
N ILE A 248 -5.99 27.20 65.56
CA ILE A 248 -6.03 28.55 66.13
C ILE A 248 -7.17 28.56 67.13
N GLN A 249 -6.88 28.01 68.31
CA GLN A 249 -7.74 28.15 69.47
C GLN A 249 -7.53 29.57 70.01
N GLU A 250 -8.37 30.50 69.54
CA GLU A 250 -8.53 31.80 70.18
C GLU A 250 -8.98 31.57 71.64
N ARG A 251 -8.17 32.07 72.57
CA ARG A 251 -8.44 32.06 74.00
C ARG A 251 -9.25 33.34 74.33
N PRO A 252 -10.49 33.25 74.84
CA PRO A 252 -11.28 34.44 75.19
C PRO A 252 -10.89 34.98 76.60
N PRO A 253 -11.38 36.17 77.00
CA PRO A 253 -10.62 37.21 77.71
C PRO A 253 -10.36 36.96 79.20
#